data_AF-A0ABD3M1Z1-F1
#
_entry.id   AF-A0ABD3M1Z1-F1
#
_cell.length_a   1.000
_cell.length_b   1.000
_cell.length_c   1.000
_cell.angle_alpha   90.00
_cell.angle_beta   90.00
_cell.angle_gamma   90.00
#
_symmetry.space_group_name_H-M   'P 1'
#
loop_
_entity.id
_entity.type
_entity.pdbx_description
1 polymer ?
#
loop_
_entity_poly.entity_id
_entity_poly.type
_entity_poly.pdbx_seq_one_letter_code
_entity_poly.pdbx_strand_id
1 'polypeptide(L)'
;MTSASVLQARHLLLARRAFSSSQTTTSTTRQGLWWCRELVSVSQRQQQQQQAATAAVTNLLYQHQRCYFSAEPSTVAHQDEKPLIPGIGRGKTSTGLVGLAVDHDAVPKMIIKYQALLDKLASSDMPPTAQYRINVEKIARYRIMAAQSNLDDPEKVEEMCNCGQVEELVIQAENEMIVMDMYLRNRWWELVKPVEVEYDPGHVDGGHGDIEWGDVPGGEGSEKK
;
A
#
# COMPACT_ATOMS: atom_id res chain seq x y z
N MET A 1 -20.36 15.93 -13.27
CA MET A 1 -21.83 15.90 -13.42
C MET A 1 -22.16 14.78 -14.40
N THR A 2 -22.67 13.66 -13.88
CA THR A 2 -22.82 12.40 -14.61
C THR A 2 -23.99 12.44 -15.61
N SER A 3 -23.81 11.78 -16.75
CA SER A 3 -24.68 11.79 -17.94
C SER A 3 -26.13 11.33 -17.72
N ALA A 4 -26.46 10.77 -16.55
CA ALA A 4 -27.78 10.22 -16.23
C ALA A 4 -28.87 11.30 -16.01
N SER A 5 -28.53 12.47 -15.46
CA SER A 5 -29.53 13.52 -15.17
C SER A 5 -30.12 14.20 -16.42
N VAL A 6 -29.38 14.25 -17.52
CA VAL A 6 -29.84 14.91 -18.76
C VAL A 6 -30.82 14.04 -19.54
N LEU A 7 -30.68 12.71 -19.46
CA LEU A 7 -31.58 11.75 -20.10
C LEU A 7 -32.96 11.70 -19.44
N GLN A 8 -33.03 11.84 -18.11
CA GLN A 8 -34.28 11.80 -17.36
C GLN A 8 -35.14 13.07 -17.59
N ALA A 9 -34.50 14.22 -17.83
CA ALA A 9 -35.18 15.47 -18.15
C ALA A 9 -35.86 15.47 -19.54
N ARG A 10 -35.30 14.77 -20.54
CA ARG A 10 -35.89 14.70 -21.89
C ARG A 10 -37.15 13.83 -21.95
N HIS A 11 -37.27 12.82 -21.08
CA HIS A 11 -38.44 11.94 -21.05
C HIS A 11 -39.69 12.61 -20.44
N LEU A 12 -39.49 13.53 -19.48
CA LEU A 12 -40.59 14.26 -18.82
C LEU A 12 -41.21 15.35 -19.72
N LEU A 13 -40.44 15.92 -20.65
CA LEU A 13 -40.94 16.96 -21.56
C LEU A 13 -41.85 16.43 -22.67
N LEU A 14 -41.62 15.20 -23.13
CA LEU A 14 -42.47 14.54 -24.13
C LEU A 14 -43.84 14.13 -23.55
N ALA A 15 -43.89 13.68 -22.30
CA ALA A 15 -45.14 13.32 -21.62
C ALA A 15 -46.08 14.54 -21.43
N ARG A 16 -45.52 15.74 -21.27
CA ARG A 16 -46.30 16.97 -21.07
C ARG A 16 -46.99 17.48 -22.34
N ARG A 17 -46.51 17.07 -23.53
CA ARG A 17 -47.10 17.45 -24.82
C ARG A 17 -48.29 16.56 -25.22
N ALA A 18 -48.33 15.32 -24.73
CA ALA A 18 -49.43 14.38 -24.98
C ALA A 18 -50.69 14.67 -24.15
N PHE A 19 -50.58 15.42 -23.05
CA PHE A 19 -51.72 15.74 -22.18
C PHE A 19 -52.59 16.90 -22.70
N SER A 20 -52.11 17.67 -23.69
CA SER A 20 -52.82 18.84 -24.20
C SER A 20 -53.88 18.53 -25.27
N SER A 21 -53.96 17.29 -25.77
CA SER A 21 -54.81 16.94 -26.93
C SER A 21 -56.11 16.20 -26.60
N SER A 22 -56.43 15.97 -25.33
CA SER A 22 -57.58 15.13 -24.96
C SER A 22 -58.47 15.83 -23.94
N GLN A 23 -59.21 16.85 -24.36
CA GLN A 23 -60.33 17.36 -23.56
C GLN A 23 -61.57 17.58 -24.43
N THR A 24 -62.37 16.52 -24.55
CA THR A 24 -63.81 16.63 -24.80
C THR A 24 -64.53 15.58 -23.96
N THR A 25 -65.22 16.02 -22.91
CA THR A 25 -66.59 15.64 -22.49
C THR A 25 -66.78 15.81 -20.98
N THR A 26 -67.83 16.55 -20.66
CA THR A 26 -68.25 17.03 -19.35
C THR A 26 -69.00 15.93 -18.59
N SER A 27 -68.30 15.10 -17.81
CA SER A 27 -68.94 14.33 -16.71
C SER A 27 -68.00 13.85 -15.60
N THR A 28 -66.70 14.20 -15.62
CA THR A 28 -65.68 13.61 -14.72
C THR A 28 -65.12 14.61 -13.71
N THR A 29 -65.87 15.62 -13.27
CA THR A 29 -65.29 16.67 -12.41
C THR A 29 -65.14 16.25 -10.94
N ARG A 30 -65.85 15.22 -10.44
CA ARG A 30 -65.66 14.74 -9.05
C ARG A 30 -64.61 13.63 -8.90
N GLN A 31 -64.53 12.70 -9.86
CA GLN A 31 -63.53 11.62 -9.80
C GLN A 31 -62.12 12.11 -10.17
N GLY A 32 -62.00 13.06 -11.11
CA GLY A 32 -60.71 13.66 -11.45
C GLY A 32 -60.09 14.45 -10.28
N LEU A 33 -60.89 15.22 -9.54
CA LEU A 33 -60.42 15.95 -8.35
C LEU A 33 -60.04 15.02 -7.19
N TRP A 34 -60.71 13.87 -7.05
CA TRP A 34 -60.36 12.87 -6.04
C TRP A 34 -59.03 12.18 -6.37
N TRP A 35 -58.83 11.78 -7.63
CA TRP A 35 -57.55 11.24 -8.11
C TRP A 35 -56.41 12.26 -8.01
N CYS A 36 -56.65 13.53 -8.34
CA CYS A 36 -55.63 14.57 -8.17
C CYS A 36 -55.26 14.79 -6.68
N ARG A 37 -56.22 14.76 -5.75
CA ARG A 37 -55.94 14.85 -4.31
C ARG A 37 -55.20 13.63 -3.79
N GLU A 38 -55.55 12.43 -4.26
CA GLU A 38 -54.88 11.19 -3.84
C GLU A 38 -53.46 11.08 -4.42
N LEU A 39 -53.23 11.52 -5.66
CA LEU A 39 -51.89 11.57 -6.25
C LEU A 39 -50.99 12.59 -5.54
N VAL A 40 -51.53 13.77 -5.17
CA VAL A 40 -50.79 14.76 -4.37
C VAL A 40 -50.49 14.22 -2.98
N SER A 41 -51.43 13.52 -2.33
CA SER A 41 -51.21 12.94 -0.99
C SER A 41 -50.21 11.77 -1.01
N VAL A 42 -50.24 10.91 -2.03
CA VAL A 42 -49.25 9.84 -2.25
C VAL A 42 -47.86 10.44 -2.51
N SER A 43 -47.76 11.45 -3.38
CA SER A 43 -46.50 12.15 -3.64
C SER A 43 -45.95 12.81 -2.38
N GLN A 44 -46.82 13.40 -1.54
CA GLN A 44 -46.41 14.06 -0.31
C GLN A 44 -45.99 13.05 0.78
N ARG A 45 -46.66 11.90 0.87
CA ARG A 45 -46.22 10.77 1.71
C ARG A 45 -44.86 10.23 1.26
N GLN A 46 -44.63 10.11 -0.05
CA GLN A 46 -43.36 9.64 -0.59
C GLN A 46 -42.23 10.65 -0.35
N GLN A 47 -42.51 11.95 -0.46
CA GLN A 47 -41.55 13.00 -0.14
C GLN A 47 -41.23 13.05 1.37
N GLN A 48 -42.22 12.85 2.25
CA GLN A 48 -41.99 12.71 3.70
C GLN A 48 -41.16 11.48 4.04
N GLN A 49 -41.41 10.34 3.39
CA GLN A 49 -40.61 9.13 3.57
C GLN A 49 -39.15 9.33 3.11
N GLN A 50 -38.94 10.01 1.97
CA GLN A 50 -37.60 10.36 1.50
C GLN A 50 -36.90 11.32 2.47
N GLN A 51 -37.58 12.35 2.97
CA GLN A 51 -37.02 13.28 3.95
C GLN A 51 -36.66 12.58 5.27
N ALA A 52 -37.53 11.70 5.78
CA ALA A 52 -37.26 10.92 6.98
C ALA A 52 -36.06 9.96 6.81
N ALA A 53 -35.96 9.30 5.65
CA ALA A 53 -34.83 8.42 5.35
C ALA A 53 -33.51 9.21 5.26
N THR A 54 -33.51 10.39 4.62
CA THR A 54 -32.32 11.25 4.56
C THR A 54 -31.91 11.76 5.94
N ALA A 55 -32.88 12.14 6.79
CA ALA A 55 -32.60 12.59 8.16
C ALA A 55 -31.98 11.46 9.00
N ALA A 56 -32.47 10.22 8.86
CA ALA A 56 -31.90 9.06 9.53
C ALA A 56 -30.45 8.78 9.12
N VAL A 57 -30.13 8.84 7.81
CA VAL A 57 -28.76 8.65 7.30
C VAL A 57 -27.84 9.77 7.80
N THR A 58 -28.28 11.03 7.79
CA THR A 58 -27.47 12.13 8.33
C THR A 58 -27.23 12.03 9.83
N ASN A 59 -28.22 11.54 10.58
CA ASN A 59 -28.08 11.36 12.03
C ASN A 59 -27.15 10.18 12.37
N LEU A 60 -27.18 9.12 11.56
CA LEU A 60 -26.26 7.98 11.69
C LEU A 60 -24.82 8.38 11.33
N LEU A 61 -24.63 9.18 10.29
CA LEU A 61 -23.34 9.78 9.93
C LEU A 61 -22.85 10.74 11.03
N TYR A 62 -23.74 11.53 11.63
CA TYR A 62 -23.39 12.44 12.72
C TYR A 62 -23.07 11.68 14.02
N GLN A 63 -23.80 10.61 14.34
CA GLN A 63 -23.47 9.71 15.46
C GLN A 63 -22.14 9.01 15.23
N HIS A 64 -21.88 8.53 14.01
CA HIS A 64 -20.57 7.98 13.66
C HIS A 64 -19.49 9.04 13.85
N GLN A 65 -19.65 10.25 13.33
CA GLN A 65 -18.65 11.32 13.48
C GLN A 65 -18.44 11.77 14.94
N ARG A 66 -19.47 11.71 15.78
CA ARG A 66 -19.40 12.01 17.22
C ARG A 66 -18.69 10.91 18.03
N CYS A 67 -18.79 9.64 17.63
CA CYS A 67 -17.98 8.55 18.18
C CYS A 67 -16.50 8.68 17.80
N TYR A 68 -16.17 9.27 16.64
CA TYR A 68 -14.78 9.51 16.24
C TYR A 68 -14.17 10.73 16.92
N PHE A 69 -14.98 11.72 17.34
CA PHE A 69 -14.49 12.94 17.99
C PHE A 69 -14.46 12.86 19.52
N SER A 70 -15.12 11.86 20.12
CA SER A 70 -15.11 11.59 21.57
C SER A 70 -14.06 10.56 22.00
N ALA A 71 -13.13 10.19 21.12
CA ALA A 71 -11.89 9.57 21.57
C ALA A 71 -11.15 10.64 22.39
N GLU A 72 -11.34 10.57 23.71
CA GLU A 72 -10.53 11.26 24.70
C GLU A 72 -9.06 11.14 24.28
N PRO A 73 -8.22 12.17 24.45
CA PRO A 73 -6.78 11.98 24.33
C PRO A 73 -6.42 10.98 25.41
N SER A 74 -6.34 9.70 25.02
CA SER A 74 -5.81 8.64 25.84
C SER A 74 -4.51 9.20 26.35
N THR A 75 -4.49 9.46 27.66
CA THR A 75 -3.32 9.77 28.46
C THR A 75 -2.11 9.22 27.76
N VAL A 76 -1.28 10.11 27.22
CA VAL A 76 -0.02 9.77 26.58
C VAL A 76 0.61 8.74 27.50
N ALA A 77 0.62 7.48 27.06
CA ALA A 77 1.19 6.42 27.83
C ALA A 77 2.59 6.93 28.16
N HIS A 78 2.90 7.01 29.45
CA HIS A 78 4.26 7.15 29.92
C HIS A 78 4.98 5.93 29.33
N GLN A 79 5.49 6.06 28.11
CA GLN A 79 6.38 5.08 27.55
C GLN A 79 7.58 5.14 28.48
N ASP A 80 7.91 4.01 29.10
CA ASP A 80 9.09 3.86 29.93
C ASP A 80 10.29 4.42 29.15
N GLU A 81 10.69 5.65 29.47
CA GLU A 81 11.82 6.32 28.84
C GLU A 81 13.07 5.58 29.30
N LYS A 82 13.43 4.50 28.59
CA LYS A 82 14.77 3.96 28.67
C LYS A 82 15.71 5.14 28.40
N PRO A 83 16.63 5.46 29.32
CA PRO A 83 17.51 6.61 29.14
C PRO A 83 18.25 6.46 27.81
N LEU A 84 18.29 7.53 27.03
CA LEU A 84 19.02 7.55 25.76
C LEU A 84 20.51 7.40 26.07
N ILE A 85 21.04 6.20 25.83
CA ILE A 85 22.47 5.91 25.98
C ILE A 85 23.16 6.31 24.67
N PRO A 86 24.18 7.20 24.70
CA PRO A 86 24.93 7.54 23.51
C PRO A 86 25.56 6.29 22.87
N GLY A 87 25.33 6.11 21.57
CA GLY A 87 25.91 5.03 20.77
C GLY A 87 25.08 3.75 20.65
N ILE A 88 23.94 3.63 21.34
CA ILE A 88 23.12 2.39 21.37
C ILE A 88 21.68 2.71 20.98
N GLY A 89 21.09 1.86 20.15
CA GLY A 89 19.70 1.95 19.69
C GLY A 89 19.32 3.35 19.21
N ARG A 90 18.31 3.95 19.85
CA ARG A 90 17.86 5.33 19.52
C ARG A 90 18.89 6.42 19.83
N GLY A 91 19.86 6.16 20.70
CA GLY A 91 20.95 7.09 21.03
C GLY A 91 22.18 6.97 20.13
N LYS A 92 22.10 6.21 19.04
CA LYS A 92 23.17 6.05 18.03
C LYS A 92 23.75 7.40 17.60
N THR A 93 25.08 7.52 17.66
CA THR A 93 25.81 8.74 17.28
C THR A 93 26.40 8.68 15.88
N SER A 94 26.73 7.47 15.39
CA SER A 94 27.20 7.24 14.03
C SER A 94 26.82 5.84 13.56
N THR A 95 26.67 5.66 12.25
CA THR A 95 26.45 4.36 11.60
C THR A 95 27.77 3.60 11.39
N GLY A 96 28.92 4.25 11.52
CA GLY A 96 30.21 3.67 11.15
C GLY A 96 30.43 3.51 9.63
N LEU A 97 29.46 3.93 8.80
CA LEU A 97 29.50 3.85 7.35
C LEU A 97 29.60 5.26 6.75
N VAL A 98 30.57 5.46 5.85
CA VAL A 98 30.75 6.75 5.17
C VAL A 98 29.58 7.00 4.21
N GLY A 99 28.96 8.17 4.29
CA GLY A 99 27.83 8.55 3.43
C GLY A 99 26.46 8.08 3.91
N LEU A 100 26.37 7.38 5.06
CA LEU A 100 25.11 7.01 5.69
C LEU A 100 24.93 7.76 7.01
N ALA A 101 24.08 8.78 7.02
CA ALA A 101 23.77 9.53 8.24
C ALA A 101 22.85 8.72 9.17
N VAL A 102 22.98 8.95 10.48
CA VAL A 102 22.08 8.36 11.48
C VAL A 102 20.69 8.99 11.34
N ASP A 103 19.66 8.15 11.34
CA ASP A 103 18.28 8.58 11.28
C ASP A 103 17.47 7.95 12.43
N HIS A 104 17.14 8.75 13.44
CA HIS A 104 16.40 8.28 14.61
C HIS A 104 14.96 7.86 14.29
N ASP A 105 14.41 8.33 13.16
CA ASP A 105 13.07 7.97 12.68
C ASP A 105 13.12 6.89 11.58
N ALA A 106 14.24 6.16 11.45
CA ALA A 106 14.43 5.14 10.41
C ALA A 106 13.35 4.04 10.45
N VAL A 107 12.98 3.55 11.64
CA VAL A 107 12.00 2.44 11.78
C VAL A 107 10.61 2.83 11.27
N PRO A 108 10.01 3.98 11.66
CA PRO A 108 8.78 4.47 11.05
C PRO A 108 8.89 4.72 9.54
N LYS A 109 10.00 5.33 9.08
CA LYS A 109 10.25 5.58 7.64
C LYS A 109 10.29 4.28 6.86
N MET A 110 10.92 3.25 7.41
CA MET A 110 11.00 1.92 6.80
C MET A 110 9.60 1.35 6.56
N ILE A 111 8.70 1.41 7.55
CA ILE A 111 7.31 0.94 7.40
C ILE A 111 6.61 1.68 6.27
N ILE A 112 6.73 3.00 6.23
CA ILE A 112 6.10 3.84 5.19
C ILE A 112 6.59 3.45 3.80
N LYS A 113 7.91 3.25 3.63
CA LYS A 113 8.52 2.91 2.33
C LYS A 113 8.12 1.53 1.85
N TYR A 114 8.13 0.51 2.73
CA TYR A 114 7.67 -0.82 2.35
C TYR A 114 6.17 -0.89 2.11
N GLN A 115 5.36 -0.11 2.83
CA GLN A 115 3.93 -0.04 2.56
C GLN A 115 3.66 0.58 1.19
N ALA A 116 4.33 1.69 0.85
CA ALA A 116 4.23 2.29 -0.48
C ALA A 116 4.63 1.31 -1.60
N LEU A 117 5.62 0.45 -1.33
CA LEU A 117 6.05 -0.59 -2.25
C LEU A 117 5.01 -1.70 -2.42
N LEU A 118 4.34 -2.13 -1.35
CA LEU A 118 3.20 -3.05 -1.42
C LEU A 118 2.01 -2.44 -2.16
N ASP A 119 1.71 -1.16 -1.93
CA ASP A 119 0.63 -0.44 -2.60
C ASP A 119 0.89 -0.35 -4.11
N LYS A 120 2.14 -0.05 -4.49
CA LYS A 120 2.56 -0.03 -5.90
C LYS A 120 2.43 -1.40 -6.55
N LEU A 121 2.86 -2.46 -5.87
CA LEU A 121 2.67 -3.84 -6.35
C LEU A 121 1.20 -4.19 -6.54
N ALA A 122 0.33 -3.79 -5.61
CA ALA A 122 -1.11 -4.02 -5.69
C ALA A 122 -1.75 -3.25 -6.86
N SER A 123 -1.26 -2.04 -7.16
CA SER A 123 -1.73 -1.22 -8.29
C SER A 123 -1.15 -1.64 -9.65
N SER A 124 -0.14 -2.50 -9.66
CA SER A 124 0.59 -2.86 -10.88
C SER A 124 -0.11 -3.93 -11.71
N ASP A 125 0.19 -3.94 -13.02
CA ASP A 125 -0.33 -4.91 -13.99
C ASP A 125 0.33 -6.31 -13.86
N MET A 126 1.24 -6.49 -12.91
CA MET A 126 2.00 -7.73 -12.77
C MET A 126 1.13 -8.87 -12.23
N PRO A 127 1.11 -10.06 -12.86
CA PRO A 127 0.30 -11.17 -12.38
C PRO A 127 0.81 -11.68 -11.01
N PRO A 128 -0.07 -12.21 -10.15
CA PRO A 128 0.31 -12.75 -8.84
C PRO A 128 1.20 -13.99 -8.91
N THR A 129 1.29 -14.63 -10.08
CA THR A 129 2.14 -15.79 -10.35
C THR A 129 3.59 -15.41 -10.62
N ALA A 130 3.89 -14.12 -10.88
CA ALA A 130 5.25 -13.68 -11.14
C ALA A 130 6.13 -13.87 -9.89
N GLN A 131 7.24 -14.59 -10.04
CA GLN A 131 8.13 -14.93 -8.93
C GLN A 131 8.67 -13.69 -8.20
N TYR A 132 8.97 -12.63 -8.96
CA TYR A 132 9.44 -11.36 -8.41
C TYR A 132 8.40 -10.77 -7.44
N ARG A 133 7.12 -10.66 -7.84
CA ARG A 133 6.04 -10.19 -6.95
C ARG A 133 5.92 -11.03 -5.69
N ILE A 134 5.93 -12.35 -5.83
CA ILE A 134 5.83 -13.27 -4.68
C ILE A 134 6.97 -13.03 -3.68
N ASN A 135 8.20 -12.87 -4.17
CA ASN A 135 9.37 -12.69 -3.31
C ASN A 135 9.36 -11.32 -2.64
N VAL A 136 9.10 -10.26 -3.40
CA VAL A 136 9.08 -8.89 -2.88
C VAL A 136 7.96 -8.70 -1.87
N GLU A 137 6.76 -9.24 -2.12
CA GLU A 137 5.67 -9.20 -1.13
C GLU A 137 6.03 -9.92 0.17
N LYS A 138 6.69 -11.08 0.09
CA LYS A 138 7.15 -11.82 1.29
C LYS A 138 8.17 -11.01 2.09
N ILE A 139 9.17 -10.46 1.41
CA ILE A 139 10.23 -9.67 2.05
C ILE A 139 9.66 -8.40 2.68
N ALA A 140 8.83 -7.65 1.96
CA ALA A 140 8.23 -6.42 2.45
C ALA A 140 7.32 -6.66 3.66
N ARG A 141 6.45 -7.67 3.62
CA ARG A 141 5.58 -8.02 4.76
C ARG A 141 6.39 -8.44 5.98
N TYR A 142 7.45 -9.23 5.79
CA TYR A 142 8.31 -9.65 6.88
C TYR A 142 9.03 -8.46 7.54
N ARG A 143 9.59 -7.54 6.74
CA ARG A 143 10.28 -6.34 7.23
C ARG A 143 9.32 -5.39 7.96
N ILE A 144 8.10 -5.20 7.44
CA ILE A 144 7.05 -4.42 8.12
C ILE A 144 6.68 -5.06 9.46
N MET A 145 6.48 -6.39 9.50
CA MET A 145 6.14 -7.10 10.73
C MET A 145 7.24 -6.95 11.80
N ALA A 146 8.52 -7.08 11.40
CA ALA A 146 9.65 -6.92 12.31
C ALA A 146 9.72 -5.49 12.88
N ALA A 147 9.47 -4.48 12.05
CA ALA A 147 9.44 -3.07 12.42
C ALA A 147 8.27 -2.72 13.35
N GLN A 148 7.06 -3.20 13.03
CA GLN A 148 5.86 -2.97 13.83
C GLN A 148 5.95 -3.62 15.22
N SER A 149 6.63 -4.78 15.31
CA SER A 149 6.82 -5.48 16.59
C SER A 149 7.79 -4.76 17.52
N ASN A 150 8.72 -3.95 16.98
CA ASN A 150 9.79 -3.31 17.74
C ASN A 150 10.00 -1.84 17.30
N LEU A 151 8.94 -1.04 17.33
CA LEU A 151 9.00 0.39 16.95
C LEU A 151 10.01 1.19 17.80
N ASP A 152 10.23 0.72 19.03
CA ASP A 152 11.01 1.42 20.04
C ASP A 152 12.47 1.01 20.11
N ASP A 153 12.84 -0.06 19.42
CA ASP A 153 14.15 -0.71 19.55
C ASP A 153 14.71 -1.09 18.17
N PRO A 154 15.53 -0.21 17.56
CA PRO A 154 16.08 -0.46 16.23
C PRO A 154 17.05 -1.65 16.20
N GLU A 155 17.79 -1.92 17.28
CA GLU A 155 18.74 -3.05 17.32
C GLU A 155 18.02 -4.39 17.20
N LYS A 156 16.86 -4.50 17.85
CA LYS A 156 16.03 -5.70 17.75
C LYS A 156 15.43 -5.87 16.35
N VAL A 157 15.14 -4.78 15.65
CA VAL A 157 14.73 -4.83 14.23
C VAL A 157 15.88 -5.32 13.36
N GLU A 158 17.10 -4.85 13.61
CA GLU A 158 18.32 -5.27 12.89
C GLU A 158 18.62 -6.75 13.09
N GLU A 159 18.55 -7.25 14.34
CA GLU A 159 18.75 -8.66 14.65
C GLU A 159 17.70 -9.55 13.98
N MET A 160 16.42 -9.13 14.02
CA MET A 160 15.34 -9.87 13.39
C MET A 160 15.51 -9.92 11.86
N CYS A 161 15.80 -8.79 11.22
CA CYS A 161 15.91 -8.72 9.76
C CYS A 161 17.25 -9.27 9.24
N ASN A 162 18.31 -9.25 10.05
CA ASN A 162 19.66 -9.71 9.74
C ASN A 162 20.17 -9.25 8.36
N CYS A 163 19.97 -7.97 8.05
CA CYS A 163 20.21 -7.38 6.72
C CYS A 163 20.96 -6.03 6.80
N GLY A 164 21.80 -5.85 7.84
CA GLY A 164 22.49 -4.59 8.12
C GLY A 164 21.71 -3.67 9.05
N GLN A 165 22.06 -2.38 9.04
CA GLN A 165 21.46 -1.35 9.90
C GLN A 165 20.09 -0.90 9.41
N VAL A 166 19.25 -0.34 10.30
CA VAL A 166 17.92 0.15 9.93
C VAL A 166 17.94 1.23 8.84
N GLU A 167 18.96 2.10 8.81
CA GLU A 167 19.11 3.13 7.79
C GLU A 167 19.41 2.54 6.41
N GLU A 168 20.17 1.44 6.35
CA GLU A 168 20.42 0.72 5.11
C GLU A 168 19.13 0.08 4.58
N LEU A 169 18.27 -0.42 5.46
CA LEU A 169 16.99 -1.02 5.08
C LEU A 169 16.01 0.00 4.47
N VAL A 170 16.07 1.26 4.90
CA VAL A 170 15.30 2.36 4.29
C VAL A 170 15.78 2.62 2.87
N ILE A 171 17.11 2.72 2.66
CA ILE A 171 17.71 2.92 1.34
C ILE A 171 17.42 1.72 0.43
N GLN A 172 17.48 0.49 0.95
CA GLN A 172 17.10 -0.70 0.19
C GLN A 172 15.65 -0.63 -0.31
N ALA A 173 14.72 -0.13 0.51
CA ALA A 173 13.32 0.05 0.09
C ALA A 173 13.18 1.10 -1.03
N GLU A 174 13.97 2.16 -0.99
CA GLU A 174 14.00 3.19 -2.04
C GLU A 174 14.61 2.65 -3.35
N ASN A 175 15.70 1.90 -3.26
CA ASN A 175 16.30 1.24 -4.41
C ASN A 175 15.35 0.22 -5.02
N GLU A 176 14.63 -0.54 -4.19
CA GLU A 176 13.63 -1.49 -4.68
C GLU A 176 12.48 -0.78 -5.41
N MET A 177 12.10 0.42 -4.98
CA MET A 177 11.10 1.24 -5.71
C MET A 177 11.58 1.60 -7.13
N ILE A 178 12.87 1.91 -7.29
CA ILE A 178 13.49 2.20 -8.59
C ILE A 178 13.53 0.94 -9.46
N VAL A 179 13.94 -0.19 -8.87
CA VAL A 179 13.93 -1.49 -9.55
C VAL A 179 12.52 -1.85 -9.99
N MET A 180 11.51 -1.62 -9.15
CA MET A 180 10.10 -1.84 -9.47
C MET A 180 9.67 -1.06 -10.71
N ASP A 181 10.04 0.22 -10.82
CA ASP A 181 9.72 1.05 -12.00
C ASP A 181 10.35 0.51 -13.28
N MET A 182 11.62 0.09 -13.21
CA MET A 182 12.30 -0.54 -14.34
C MET A 182 11.65 -1.89 -14.70
N TYR A 183 11.34 -2.70 -13.70
CA TYR A 183 10.76 -4.04 -13.86
C TYR A 183 9.38 -3.97 -14.53
N LEU A 184 8.53 -3.02 -14.09
CA LEU A 184 7.21 -2.78 -14.67
C LEU A 184 7.29 -2.22 -16.09
N ARG A 185 8.19 -1.26 -16.34
CA ARG A 185 8.38 -0.67 -17.68
C ARG A 185 8.76 -1.73 -18.72
N ASN A 186 9.59 -2.68 -18.33
CA ASN A 186 10.13 -3.68 -19.25
C ASN A 186 9.38 -5.02 -19.23
N ARG A 187 8.38 -5.18 -18.35
CA ARG A 187 7.57 -6.40 -18.17
C ARG A 187 8.40 -7.68 -18.14
N TRP A 188 9.44 -7.71 -17.31
CA TRP A 188 10.42 -8.81 -17.27
C TRP A 188 9.82 -10.19 -16.96
N TRP A 189 8.64 -10.25 -16.34
CA TRP A 189 7.92 -11.50 -16.10
C TRP A 189 7.45 -12.20 -17.40
N GLU A 190 7.34 -11.49 -18.51
CA GLU A 190 6.99 -12.06 -19.83
C GLU A 190 8.19 -12.71 -20.52
N LEU A 191 9.41 -12.33 -20.11
CA LEU A 191 10.67 -12.79 -20.72
C LEU A 191 11.17 -14.11 -20.11
N VAL A 192 10.57 -14.55 -18.99
CA VAL A 192 10.91 -15.80 -18.33
C VAL A 192 10.37 -16.97 -19.15
N LYS A 193 11.25 -17.62 -19.90
CA LYS A 193 10.98 -18.88 -20.59
C LYS A 193 11.65 -20.03 -19.83
N PRO A 194 11.07 -21.24 -19.83
CA PRO A 194 11.79 -22.42 -19.37
C PRO A 194 13.00 -22.60 -20.27
N VAL A 195 14.20 -22.41 -19.71
CA VAL A 195 15.47 -22.68 -20.39
C VAL A 195 15.85 -24.11 -20.04
N GLU A 196 16.16 -24.91 -21.05
CA GLU A 196 16.82 -26.20 -20.84
C GLU A 196 18.24 -25.90 -20.33
N VAL A 197 18.47 -26.15 -19.05
CA VAL A 197 19.79 -26.03 -18.44
C VAL A 197 20.56 -27.29 -18.79
N GLU A 198 21.45 -27.20 -19.77
CA GLU A 198 22.44 -28.24 -20.03
C GLU A 198 23.45 -28.22 -18.88
N TYR A 199 23.25 -29.14 -17.93
CA TYR A 199 24.24 -29.41 -16.90
C TYR A 199 25.33 -30.29 -17.52
N ASP A 200 26.47 -29.70 -17.86
CA ASP A 200 27.68 -30.45 -18.24
C ASP A 200 28.53 -30.69 -16.98
N PRO A 201 28.36 -31.84 -16.29
CA PRO A 201 29.19 -32.19 -15.13
C PRO A 201 30.67 -32.41 -15.49
N GLY A 202 31.02 -32.44 -16.78
CA GLY A 202 32.35 -32.69 -17.30
C GLY A 202 33.11 -31.43 -17.72
N HIS A 203 32.51 -30.25 -17.68
CA HIS A 203 33.25 -29.01 -17.90
C HIS A 203 34.15 -28.77 -16.68
N VAL A 204 35.38 -29.28 -16.76
CA VAL A 204 36.52 -28.76 -16.00
C VAL A 204 36.46 -27.25 -16.17
N ASP A 205 36.13 -26.56 -15.09
CA ASP A 205 36.29 -25.13 -14.92
C ASP A 205 37.62 -24.76 -15.55
N GLY A 206 37.57 -24.12 -16.74
CA GLY A 206 38.71 -24.04 -17.64
C GLY A 206 39.96 -23.72 -16.85
N GLY A 207 40.85 -24.72 -16.73
CA GLY A 207 41.77 -24.86 -15.61
C GLY A 207 42.31 -23.50 -15.18
N HIS A 208 41.90 -23.05 -13.99
CA HIS A 208 42.67 -22.06 -13.27
C HIS A 208 43.97 -22.78 -12.92
N GLY A 209 44.87 -22.86 -13.92
CA GLY A 209 46.15 -23.51 -13.79
C GLY A 209 46.75 -22.97 -12.51
N ASP A 210 46.99 -23.89 -11.59
CA ASP A 210 47.56 -23.65 -10.29
C ASP A 210 48.79 -22.77 -10.53
N ILE A 211 48.63 -21.46 -10.32
CA ILE A 211 49.77 -20.56 -10.26
C ILE A 211 50.45 -21.00 -8.97
N GLU A 212 51.43 -21.88 -9.15
CA GLU A 212 52.45 -22.20 -8.17
C GLU A 212 53.11 -20.87 -7.83
N TRP A 213 52.63 -20.22 -6.76
CA TRP A 213 53.30 -19.09 -6.15
C TRP A 213 54.64 -19.60 -5.67
N GLY A 214 55.67 -19.45 -6.52
CA GLY A 214 57.02 -19.91 -6.26
C GLY A 214 57.52 -19.45 -4.89
N ASP A 215 58.31 -20.32 -4.28
CA ASP A 215 58.81 -20.19 -2.92
C ASP A 215 59.35 -18.78 -2.61
N VAL A 216 58.96 -18.27 -1.44
CA VAL A 216 59.45 -17.01 -0.86
C VAL A 216 60.98 -17.02 -0.82
N PRO A 217 61.67 -16.06 -1.45
CA PRO A 217 63.12 -16.02 -1.43
C PRO A 217 63.62 -15.54 -0.06
N GLY A 218 64.36 -16.41 0.65
CA GLY A 218 65.31 -16.02 1.68
C GLY A 218 64.93 -16.40 3.12
N GLY A 219 65.56 -17.45 3.62
CA GLY A 219 65.63 -17.80 5.04
C GLY A 219 66.81 -18.74 5.28
N GLU A 220 67.97 -18.17 5.59
CA GLU A 220 69.26 -18.83 5.80
C GLU A 220 69.23 -19.95 6.86
N GLY A 221 70.04 -20.99 6.61
CA GLY A 221 70.93 -21.55 7.62
C GLY A 221 70.47 -22.79 8.38
N SER A 222 70.96 -23.96 7.96
CA SER A 222 71.89 -24.76 8.79
C SER A 222 72.29 -26.05 8.07
N GLU A 223 73.42 -26.02 7.37
CA GLU A 223 74.19 -27.23 7.08
C GLU A 223 75.00 -27.62 8.32
N LYS A 224 75.17 -28.92 8.51
CA LYS A 224 75.58 -29.59 9.75
C LYS A 224 77.07 -29.37 10.07
N LYS A 225 77.36 -29.33 11.38
CA LYS A 225 78.65 -29.49 12.07
C LYS A 225 79.46 -28.22 12.33
#